data_AF-A0A7K2N3P4-F1
#
_entry.id   AF-A0A7K2N3P4-F1
#
_cell.length_a   1.000
_cell.length_b   1.000
_cell.length_c   1.000
_cell.angle_alpha   90.00
_cell.angle_beta   90.00
_cell.angle_gamma   90.00
#
_symmetry.space_group_name_H-M   'P 1'
#
loop_
_entity.id
_entity.type
_entity.pdbx_description
1 polymer ?
#
loop_
_entity_poly.entity_id
_entity_poly.type
_entity_poly.pdbx_seq_one_letter_code
_entity_poly.pdbx_strand_id
1 'polypeptide(L)'
;PVLLTAMTAFRELAARAEETRSDGGRPAPALEREQRRLEREIRSRTLHMRGEAPGDGDRFDVGRLLRRLGDEVRLVELAVLDGRVHVLLCGQGRVRRFEAGLLAEAEAEAEHVQAGLRRLAHPGAEARLPLVE
;
A
#
# COMPACT_ATOMS: atom_id res chain seq x y z
N PRO A 1 16.58 0.41 13.46
CA PRO A 1 17.59 -0.02 12.47
C PRO A 1 17.05 -1.01 11.42
N VAL A 2 16.61 -2.22 11.81
CA VAL A 2 16.26 -3.28 10.85
C VAL A 2 14.97 -2.97 10.06
N LEU A 3 13.95 -2.36 10.68
CA LEU A 3 12.73 -1.93 9.97
C LEU A 3 13.04 -0.85 8.93
N LEU A 4 13.86 0.14 9.28
CA LEU A 4 14.24 1.21 8.37
C LEU A 4 15.01 0.65 7.17
N THR A 5 15.96 -0.26 7.40
CA THR A 5 16.66 -0.98 6.31
C THR A 5 15.69 -1.76 5.42
N ALA A 6 14.73 -2.49 6.00
CA ALA A 6 13.74 -3.24 5.22
C ALA A 6 12.84 -2.32 4.40
N MET A 7 12.41 -1.18 4.96
CA MET A 7 11.60 -0.19 4.24
C MET A 7 12.37 0.50 3.11
N THR A 8 13.64 0.83 3.32
CA THR A 8 14.51 1.35 2.27
C THR A 8 14.70 0.34 1.15
N ALA A 9 15.02 -0.92 1.49
CA ALA A 9 15.18 -2.00 0.52
C ALA A 9 13.90 -2.26 -0.28
N PHE A 10 12.73 -2.22 0.37
CA PHE A 10 11.43 -2.34 -0.28
C PHE A 10 11.22 -1.23 -1.32
N ARG A 11 11.53 0.03 -0.97
CA ARG A 11 11.40 1.17 -1.88
C ARG A 11 12.36 1.08 -3.07
N GLU A 12 13.61 0.68 -2.83
CA GLU A 12 14.60 0.51 -3.90
C GLU A 12 14.20 -0.60 -4.87
N LEU A 13 13.72 -1.75 -4.36
CA LEU A 13 13.26 -2.85 -5.21
C LEU A 13 12.00 -2.48 -5.99
N ALA A 14 11.09 -1.72 -5.39
CA ALA A 14 9.92 -1.19 -6.08
C ALA A 14 10.33 -0.27 -7.23
N ALA A 15 11.27 0.65 -6.99
CA ALA A 15 11.80 1.56 -8.01
C ALA A 15 12.48 0.81 -9.15
N ARG A 16 13.37 -0.14 -8.85
CA ARG A 16 14.05 -0.96 -9.88
C ARG A 16 13.10 -1.83 -10.68
N ALA A 17 12.07 -2.39 -10.05
CA ALA A 17 11.05 -3.16 -10.75
C ALA A 17 10.23 -2.26 -11.69
N GLU A 18 9.95 -1.01 -11.29
CA GLU A 18 9.27 -0.02 -12.14
C GLU A 18 10.15 0.48 -13.29
N GLU A 19 11.43 0.75 -13.05
CA GLU A 19 12.42 1.10 -14.08
C GLU A 19 12.52 -0.01 -15.14
N THR A 20 12.62 -1.27 -14.70
CA THR A 20 12.69 -2.43 -15.61
C THR A 20 11.43 -2.54 -16.49
N ARG A 21 10.25 -2.19 -15.96
CA ARG A 21 9.01 -2.16 -16.73
C ARG A 21 8.93 -0.96 -17.67
N SER A 22 9.36 0.20 -17.20
CA SER A 22 9.29 1.47 -17.94
C SER A 22 10.24 1.51 -19.14
N ASP A 23 11.40 0.86 -19.05
CA ASP A 23 12.39 0.77 -20.15
C ASP A 23 12.03 -0.29 -21.21
N GLY A 24 10.78 -0.78 -21.23
CA GLY A 24 10.34 -1.85 -22.14
C GLY A 24 10.97 -3.21 -21.83
N GLY A 25 11.59 -3.35 -20.65
CA GLY A 25 12.21 -4.58 -20.19
C GLY A 25 11.20 -5.67 -19.85
N ARG A 26 11.67 -6.91 -19.79
CA ARG A 26 10.85 -8.06 -19.42
C ARG A 26 10.48 -7.97 -17.92
N PRO A 27 9.27 -8.39 -17.52
CA PRO A 27 8.91 -8.47 -16.11
C PRO A 27 9.99 -9.17 -15.30
N ALA A 28 10.26 -8.67 -14.08
CA ALA A 28 11.28 -9.22 -13.19
C ALA A 28 10.64 -9.95 -11.99
N PRO A 29 10.09 -11.17 -12.17
CA PRO A 29 9.38 -11.90 -11.12
C PRO A 29 10.18 -12.10 -9.83
N ALA A 30 11.52 -12.15 -9.93
CA ALA A 30 12.39 -12.24 -8.76
C ALA A 30 12.31 -10.98 -7.88
N LEU A 31 12.34 -9.79 -8.50
CA LEU A 31 12.20 -8.51 -7.79
C LEU A 31 10.82 -8.38 -7.16
N GLU A 32 9.77 -8.77 -7.86
CA GLU A 32 8.40 -8.72 -7.34
C GLU A 32 8.18 -9.68 -6.16
N ARG A 33 8.74 -10.90 -6.23
CA ARG A 33 8.68 -11.85 -5.11
C ARG A 33 9.41 -11.32 -3.88
N GLU A 34 10.56 -10.69 -4.10
CA GLU A 34 11.35 -10.11 -3.02
C GLU A 34 10.67 -8.88 -2.40
N GLN A 35 10.05 -8.04 -3.22
CA GLN A 35 9.20 -6.94 -2.77
C GLN A 35 8.06 -7.44 -1.87
N ARG A 36 7.32 -8.48 -2.30
CA ARG A 36 6.25 -9.09 -1.48
C ARG A 36 6.78 -9.76 -0.20
N ARG A 37 7.99 -10.32 -0.22
CA ARG A 37 8.65 -10.87 0.97
C ARG A 37 8.93 -9.77 1.99
N LEU A 38 9.55 -8.67 1.55
CA LEU A 38 9.86 -7.52 2.40
C LEU A 38 8.59 -6.85 2.93
N GLU A 39 7.55 -6.72 2.12
CA GLU A 39 6.25 -6.18 2.57
C GLU A 39 5.66 -7.01 3.72
N ARG A 40 5.62 -8.35 3.56
CA ARG A 40 5.14 -9.25 4.61
C ARG A 40 5.98 -9.15 5.88
N GLU A 41 7.29 -9.05 5.75
CA GLU A 41 8.21 -8.89 6.88
C GLU A 41 8.00 -7.55 7.61
N ILE A 42 7.90 -6.44 6.85
CA ILE A 42 7.61 -5.11 7.37
C ILE A 42 6.28 -5.14 8.12
N ARG A 43 5.21 -5.65 7.49
CA ARG A 43 3.86 -5.72 8.07
C ARG A 43 3.84 -6.57 9.34
N SER A 44 4.47 -7.74 9.31
CA SER A 44 4.58 -8.59 10.49
C SER A 44 5.27 -7.86 11.63
N ARG A 45 6.40 -7.18 11.36
CA ARG A 45 7.12 -6.44 12.39
C ARG A 45 6.33 -5.25 12.92
N THR A 46 5.75 -4.44 12.05
CA THR A 46 5.00 -3.25 12.48
C THR A 46 3.75 -3.60 13.27
N LEU A 47 3.07 -4.72 12.94
CA LEU A 47 1.94 -5.23 13.72
C LEU A 47 2.30 -5.61 15.17
N HIS A 48 3.54 -6.06 15.40
CA HIS A 48 4.00 -6.50 16.73
C HIS A 48 4.87 -5.46 17.45
N MET A 49 5.19 -4.35 16.78
CA MET A 49 5.95 -3.26 17.40
C MET A 49 5.05 -2.49 18.37
N ARG A 50 5.44 -2.52 19.65
CA ARG A 50 4.86 -1.62 20.65
C ARG A 50 5.29 -0.19 20.35
N GLY A 51 4.36 0.75 20.41
CA GLY A 51 4.69 2.18 20.36
C GLY A 51 5.60 2.54 21.55
N GLU A 52 6.57 3.43 21.33
CA GLU A 52 7.53 3.86 22.35
C GLU A 52 6.92 4.68 23.50
N ALA A 53 5.65 5.07 23.39
CA ALA A 53 4.97 5.75 24.49
C ALA A 53 4.68 4.74 25.61
N PRO A 54 5.06 5.02 26.87
CA PRO A 54 4.56 4.26 28.01
C PRO A 54 3.04 4.21 27.88
N GLY A 55 2.50 3.00 27.84
CA GLY A 55 1.06 2.79 27.82
C GLY A 55 0.50 3.26 29.15
N ASP A 56 0.17 4.53 29.23
CA ASP A 56 -1.00 4.88 30.03
C ASP A 56 -2.18 4.26 29.29
N GLY A 57 -3.05 3.57 30.02
CA GLY A 57 -4.25 2.92 29.47
C GLY A 57 -5.29 3.90 28.98
N ASP A 58 -4.86 5.08 28.54
CA ASP A 58 -5.67 6.25 28.36
C ASP A 58 -5.92 6.54 26.88
N ARG A 59 -7.13 6.97 26.65
CA ARG A 59 -7.80 7.24 25.37
C ARG A 59 -6.87 7.87 24.32
N PHE A 60 -7.04 7.50 23.05
CA PHE A 60 -6.33 8.11 21.92
C PHE A 60 -6.44 9.66 21.95
N ASP A 61 -5.31 10.35 22.11
CA ASP A 61 -5.22 11.82 22.07
C ASP A 61 -4.96 12.33 20.65
N VAL A 62 -6.05 12.76 20.00
CA VAL A 62 -6.03 13.39 18.67
C VAL A 62 -5.15 14.65 18.65
N GLY A 63 -5.17 15.45 19.71
CA GLY A 63 -4.41 16.69 19.79
C GLY A 63 -2.90 16.44 19.83
N ARG A 64 -2.46 15.42 20.56
CA ARG A 64 -1.04 14.98 20.55
C ARG A 64 -0.60 14.51 19.17
N LEU A 65 -1.44 13.76 18.47
CA LEU A 65 -1.15 13.35 17.09
C LEU A 65 -0.99 14.58 16.18
N LEU A 66 -1.96 15.50 16.19
CA LEU A 66 -1.94 16.69 15.33
C LEU A 66 -0.72 17.59 15.61
N ARG A 67 -0.34 17.75 16.87
CA ARG A 67 0.91 18.47 17.24
C ARG A 67 2.15 17.80 16.69
N ARG A 68 2.22 16.46 16.71
CA ARG A 68 3.36 15.70 16.15
C ARG A 68 3.43 15.74 14.64
N LEU A 69 2.29 15.82 13.95
CA LEU A 69 2.23 15.98 12.49
C LEU A 69 2.72 17.37 12.06
N GLY A 70 2.48 18.39 12.88
CA GLY A 70 2.75 19.78 12.50
C GLY A 70 1.86 20.26 11.34
N ASP A 71 2.24 21.37 10.72
CA ASP A 71 1.43 22.02 9.69
C ASP A 71 1.75 21.56 8.26
N GLU A 72 2.93 20.97 8.05
CA GLU A 72 3.41 20.53 6.74
C GLU A 72 2.94 19.12 6.39
N VAL A 73 2.77 18.24 7.38
CA VAL A 73 2.39 16.85 7.15
C VAL A 73 0.88 16.70 7.14
N ARG A 74 0.37 15.88 6.23
CA ARG A 74 -1.01 15.38 6.24
C ARG A 74 -0.98 13.87 6.42
N LEU A 75 -1.71 13.39 7.41
CA LEU A 75 -2.02 11.98 7.55
C LEU A 75 -3.39 11.73 6.91
N VAL A 76 -3.46 10.74 6.04
CA VAL A 76 -4.70 10.22 5.48
C VAL A 76 -4.90 8.84 6.09
N GLU A 77 -6.00 8.67 6.81
CA GLU A 77 -6.41 7.38 7.36
C GLU A 77 -7.67 6.89 6.67
N LEU A 78 -7.67 5.63 6.23
CA LEU A 78 -8.83 4.96 5.67
C LEU A 78 -9.43 4.05 6.74
N ALA A 79 -10.67 4.32 7.14
CA ALA A 79 -11.39 3.52 8.12
C ALA A 79 -12.67 2.96 7.51
N VAL A 80 -12.94 1.68 7.74
CA VAL A 80 -14.21 1.06 7.32
C VAL A 80 -15.15 1.03 8.52
N LEU A 81 -16.30 1.67 8.37
CA LEU A 81 -17.37 1.68 9.37
C LEU A 81 -18.66 1.28 8.65
N ASP A 82 -19.35 0.26 9.16
CA ASP A 82 -20.60 -0.25 8.59
C ASP A 82 -20.53 -0.53 7.07
N GLY A 83 -19.40 -1.07 6.62
CA GLY A 83 -19.16 -1.39 5.21
C GLY A 83 -18.86 -0.19 4.31
N ARG A 84 -18.77 1.02 4.85
CA ARG A 84 -18.42 2.25 4.12
C ARG A 84 -16.99 2.67 4.44
N VAL A 85 -16.25 3.04 3.40
CA VAL A 85 -14.91 3.63 3.54
C VAL A 85 -15.06 5.10 3.91
N HIS A 86 -14.47 5.47 5.04
CA HIS A 86 -14.30 6.83 5.50
C HIS A 86 -12.84 7.24 5.37
N VAL A 87 -12.62 8.46 4.91
CA VAL A 87 -11.29 9.07 4.82
C VAL A 87 -11.19 10.13 5.91
N LEU A 88 -10.24 9.96 6.82
CA LEU A 88 -9.88 10.96 7.81
C LEU A 88 -8.62 11.68 7.33
N LEU A 89 -8.75 12.98 7.07
CA LEU A 89 -7.64 13.86 6.75
C LEU A 89 -7.23 14.60 8.02
N CYS A 90 -6.05 14.29 8.53
CA CYS A 90 -5.48 14.83 9.77
C CYS A 90 -4.30 15.76 9.46
N GLY A 91 -4.35 17.00 9.94
CA GLY A 91 -3.27 17.99 9.81
C GLY A 91 -3.79 19.41 9.94
N GLN A 92 -2.91 20.41 9.98
CA GLN A 92 -3.30 21.82 10.25
C GLN A 92 -4.12 21.95 11.55
N GLY A 93 -3.75 21.18 12.59
CA GLY A 93 -4.48 21.21 13.86
C GLY A 93 -5.93 20.72 13.81
N ARG A 94 -6.38 20.05 12.74
CA ARG A 94 -7.76 19.56 12.60
C ARG A 94 -7.86 18.18 11.95
N VAL A 95 -8.99 17.53 12.16
CA VAL A 95 -9.38 16.28 11.48
C VAL A 95 -10.64 16.54 10.67
N ARG A 96 -10.62 16.17 9.39
CA ARG A 96 -11.79 16.25 8.49
C ARG A 96 -12.17 14.83 8.05
N ARG A 97 -13.45 14.49 8.13
CA ARG A 97 -13.99 13.22 7.66
C ARG A 97 -14.65 13.38 6.30
N PHE A 98 -14.38 12.45 5.40
CA PHE A 98 -15.03 12.29 4.11
C PHE A 98 -15.53 10.87 3.95
N GLU A 99 -16.50 10.67 3.07
CA GLU A 99 -17.03 9.36 2.70
C GLU A 99 -16.54 9.02 1.29
N ALA A 100 -15.96 7.84 1.12
CA ALA A 100 -15.36 7.41 -0.15
C ALA A 100 -16.20 6.38 -0.92
N GLY A 101 -17.21 5.76 -0.29
CA GLY A 101 -18.07 4.77 -0.93
C GLY A 101 -18.16 3.47 -0.14
N LEU A 102 -18.85 2.47 -0.69
CA LEU A 102 -18.94 1.14 -0.08
C LEU A 102 -17.65 0.35 -0.34
N LEU A 103 -17.19 -0.40 0.66
CA LEU A 103 -16.02 -1.27 0.52
C LEU A 103 -16.26 -2.33 -0.57
N ALA A 104 -17.45 -2.93 -0.58
CA ALA A 104 -17.80 -3.99 -1.52
C ALA A 104 -17.74 -3.55 -2.99
N GLU A 105 -18.10 -2.28 -3.28
CA GLU A 105 -17.99 -1.72 -4.63
C GLU A 105 -16.52 -1.56 -5.04
N ALA A 106 -15.68 -1.07 -4.13
CA ALA A 106 -14.25 -0.92 -4.36
C ALA A 106 -13.56 -2.28 -4.55
N GLU A 107 -13.96 -3.31 -3.78
CA GLU A 107 -13.45 -4.68 -3.92
C GLU A 107 -13.82 -5.28 -5.27
N ALA A 108 -15.09 -5.19 -5.68
CA ALA A 108 -15.55 -5.69 -6.97
C ALA A 108 -14.81 -5.02 -8.15
N GLU A 109 -14.62 -3.70 -8.09
CA GLU A 109 -13.87 -2.97 -9.11
C GLU A 109 -12.40 -3.39 -9.13
N ALA A 110 -11.76 -3.52 -7.96
CA ALA A 110 -10.37 -3.95 -7.86
C ALA A 110 -10.17 -5.37 -8.44
N GLU A 111 -11.10 -6.29 -8.17
CA GLU A 111 -11.08 -7.63 -8.77
C GLU A 111 -11.22 -7.58 -10.29
N HIS A 112 -12.13 -6.74 -10.80
CA HIS A 112 -12.33 -6.57 -12.24
C HIS A 112 -11.06 -6.04 -12.93
N VAL A 113 -10.46 -4.98 -12.39
CA VAL A 113 -9.22 -4.38 -12.90
C VAL A 113 -8.08 -5.40 -12.81
N GLN A 114 -7.90 -6.09 -11.68
CA GLN A 114 -6.87 -7.11 -11.54
C GLN A 114 -7.04 -8.26 -12.56
N ALA A 115 -8.27 -8.71 -12.79
CA ALA A 115 -8.55 -9.73 -13.79
C ALA A 115 -8.20 -9.26 -15.20
N GLY A 116 -8.55 -8.02 -15.55
CA GLY A 116 -8.18 -7.38 -16.81
C GLY A 116 -6.67 -7.27 -16.99
N LEU A 117 -5.97 -6.74 -16.00
CA LEU A 117 -4.51 -6.59 -16.01
C LEU A 117 -3.80 -7.95 -16.13
N ARG A 118 -4.28 -8.99 -15.43
CA ARG A 118 -3.72 -10.35 -15.55
C ARG A 118 -3.85 -10.90 -16.97
N ARG A 119 -4.98 -10.68 -17.65
CA ARG A 119 -5.15 -11.10 -19.05
C ARG A 119 -4.21 -10.35 -19.99
N LEU A 120 -4.01 -9.05 -19.77
CA LEU A 120 -3.09 -8.24 -20.57
C LEU A 120 -1.61 -8.62 -20.33
N ALA A 121 -1.23 -8.91 -19.08
CA ALA A 121 0.13 -9.30 -18.73
C ALA A 121 0.47 -10.74 -19.18
N HIS A 122 -0.54 -11.60 -19.28
CA HIS A 122 -0.42 -12.99 -19.70
C HIS A 122 -1.42 -13.31 -20.80
N PRO A 123 -1.21 -12.79 -22.03
CA PRO A 123 -2.05 -13.17 -23.14
C PRO A 123 -2.01 -14.69 -23.28
N GLY A 124 -3.19 -15.32 -23.31
CA GLY A 124 -3.33 -16.76 -23.46
C GLY A 124 -2.65 -17.28 -24.74
N ALA A 125 -2.59 -18.60 -24.88
CA ALA A 125 -1.95 -19.26 -26.03
C ALA A 125 -2.47 -18.76 -27.39
N GLU A 126 -3.73 -18.31 -27.46
CA GLU A 126 -4.38 -17.76 -28.67
C GLU A 126 -3.74 -16.46 -29.19
N ALA A 127 -3.05 -15.68 -28.36
CA ALA A 127 -2.36 -14.45 -28.81
C ALA A 127 -0.88 -14.70 -29.16
N ARG A 128 -0.40 -15.94 -29.08
CA ARG A 128 0.96 -16.30 -29.52
C ARG A 128 0.89 -16.59 -31.02
N LEU A 129 1.49 -15.73 -31.83
CA LEU A 129 1.72 -16.02 -33.24
C LEU A 129 2.45 -17.38 -33.36
N PRO A 130 2.00 -18.30 -34.23
CA PRO A 130 2.70 -19.55 -34.44
C PRO A 130 4.12 -19.24 -34.93
N LEU A 131 5.12 -19.77 -34.24
CA LEU A 131 6.48 -19.83 -34.75
C LEU A 131 6.45 -20.82 -35.91
N VAL A 132 6.53 -20.29 -37.14
CA VAL A 132 6.70 -21.10 -38.34
C VAL A 132 8.17 -21.49 -38.40
N GLU A 133 8.45 -22.79 -38.39
CA GLU A 133 9.78 -23.38 -38.67
C GLU A 133 10.18 -23.21 -40.13
#